data_AF-A0A935JD50-F1
#
_entry.id   AF-A0A935JD50-F1
#
_cell.length_a   1.000
_cell.length_b   1.000
_cell.length_c   1.000
_cell.angle_alpha   90.00
_cell.angle_beta   90.00
_cell.angle_gamma   90.00
#
_symmetry.space_group_name_H-M   'P 1'
#
loop_
_entity.id
_entity.type
_entity.pdbx_description
1 polymer ?
#
loop_
_entity_poly.entity_id
_entity_poly.type
_entity_poly.pdbx_seq_one_letter_code
_entity_poly.pdbx_strand_id
1 'polypeptide(L)'
;MPLPINHKVDSIWYNDSCVIIVRNVITSRSDFTSQGEIVSNSYNFMCYTYINMQTKQSQDYLNFSDTAQPVSNFFVDYHSFGNGNLLAEKRDSDWKGNISWLPDTVENNIRYKRLHMINKYKDGPAEFIYYLDCKSPKTVFHLSRAVDEKYPQCQAVKFINWSHTSFVNSGKPLIWVHEINLVNKKLSQKEIKIFKQWKRNSQLTKLPIISNESATKAAFQRMP
;
A
#
# COMPACT_ATOMS: atom_id res chain seq x y z
N MET A 1 14.28 13.63 -20.37
CA MET A 1 13.52 14.22 -19.25
C MET A 1 12.97 13.08 -18.39
N PRO A 2 13.27 13.01 -17.08
CA PRO A 2 12.80 11.94 -16.21
C PRO A 2 11.27 11.94 -16.11
N LEU A 3 10.67 10.75 -16.03
CA LEU A 3 9.23 10.57 -15.85
C LEU A 3 8.85 10.82 -14.39
N PRO A 4 7.65 11.37 -14.10
CA PRO A 4 7.17 11.48 -12.73
C PRO A 4 6.96 10.07 -12.16
N ILE A 5 7.71 9.74 -11.11
CA ILE A 5 7.63 8.46 -10.39
C ILE A 5 6.80 8.69 -9.13
N ASN A 6 5.68 7.96 -9.03
CA ASN A 6 4.86 7.92 -7.83
C ASN A 6 5.31 6.79 -6.92
N HIS A 7 6.09 7.10 -5.88
CA HIS A 7 6.62 6.13 -4.93
C HIS A 7 5.78 6.05 -3.65
N LYS A 8 5.05 4.95 -3.47
CA LYS A 8 4.30 4.66 -2.23
C LYS A 8 5.02 3.58 -1.42
N VAL A 9 5.41 3.93 -0.20
CA VAL A 9 5.87 2.96 0.81
C VAL A 9 4.79 2.84 1.87
N ASP A 10 4.22 1.65 2.01
CA ASP A 10 3.34 1.36 3.13
C ASP A 10 4.17 0.80 4.28
N SER A 11 4.22 1.54 5.39
CA SER A 11 4.78 1.06 6.65
C SER A 11 3.71 0.26 7.38
N ILE A 12 3.97 -1.03 7.60
CA ILE A 12 3.03 -1.98 8.17
C ILE A 12 3.59 -2.55 9.47
N TRP A 13 2.82 -2.42 10.55
CA TRP A 13 3.00 -3.20 11.77
C TRP A 13 1.96 -4.31 11.83
N TYR A 14 2.38 -5.48 12.24
CA TYR A 14 1.54 -6.68 12.26
C TYR A 14 1.67 -7.46 13.56
N ASN A 15 0.54 -7.96 14.02
CA ASN A 15 0.40 -9.00 15.03
C ASN A 15 -0.70 -9.96 14.54
N ASP A 16 -0.69 -11.23 14.93
CA ASP A 16 -1.51 -12.31 14.33
C ASP A 16 -3.01 -11.98 14.14
N SER A 17 -3.58 -11.11 14.98
CA SER A 17 -5.00 -10.69 14.89
C SER A 17 -5.24 -9.26 14.37
N CYS A 18 -4.20 -8.44 14.17
CA CYS A 18 -4.33 -6.99 13.98
C CYS A 18 -3.25 -6.41 13.08
N VAL A 19 -3.59 -5.35 12.35
CA VAL A 19 -2.67 -4.60 11.50
C VAL A 19 -2.71 -3.13 11.91
N ILE A 20 -1.55 -2.45 11.87
CA ILE A 20 -1.50 -0.99 11.80
C ILE A 20 -0.74 -0.60 10.54
N ILE A 21 -1.28 0.35 9.79
CA ILE A 21 -0.66 0.89 8.57
C ILE A 21 -0.64 2.40 8.57
N VAL A 22 0.41 2.96 7.97
CA VAL A 22 0.48 4.40 7.68
C VAL A 22 -0.30 4.69 6.40
N ARG A 23 -1.20 5.66 6.47
CA ARG A 23 -1.83 6.27 5.30
C ARG A 23 -1.18 7.61 5.03
N ASN A 24 -0.71 7.78 3.80
CA ASN A 24 -0.21 9.04 3.28
C ASN A 24 -1.20 9.58 2.23
N VAL A 25 -1.38 10.90 2.19
CA VAL A 25 -2.05 11.60 1.10
C VAL A 25 -1.03 11.94 0.03
N ILE A 26 -1.40 11.73 -1.23
CA ILE A 26 -0.62 12.15 -2.38
C ILE A 26 -1.08 13.56 -2.74
N THR A 27 -0.20 14.53 -2.57
CA THR A 27 -0.39 15.90 -3.04
C THR A 27 0.40 16.12 -4.31
N SER A 28 -0.32 16.31 -5.41
CA SER A 28 0.24 16.60 -6.73
C SER A 28 0.28 18.11 -6.95
N ARG A 29 1.45 18.63 -7.33
CA ARG A 29 1.62 20.01 -7.80
C ARG A 29 2.17 19.98 -9.21
N SER A 30 1.47 20.64 -10.12
CA SER A 30 1.96 20.91 -11.47
C SER A 30 2.49 22.34 -11.57
N ASP A 31 3.74 22.48 -11.99
CA ASP A 31 4.34 23.76 -12.36
C ASP A 31 4.62 23.76 -13.86
N PHE A 32 4.19 24.80 -14.57
CA PHE A 32 4.51 24.98 -15.99
C PHE A 32 5.85 25.69 -16.14
N THR A 33 6.79 25.06 -16.84
CA THR A 33 8.09 25.65 -17.21
C THR A 33 8.18 25.83 -18.72
N SER A 34 9.16 26.62 -19.19
CA SER A 34 9.47 26.76 -20.62
C SER A 34 9.84 25.43 -21.31
N GLN A 35 10.06 24.37 -20.55
CA GLN A 35 10.44 23.03 -21.03
C GLN A 35 9.30 22.01 -20.90
N GLY A 36 8.12 22.42 -20.40
CA GLY A 36 6.95 21.56 -20.17
C GLY A 36 6.42 21.63 -18.73
N GLU A 37 5.41 20.80 -18.43
CA GLU A 37 4.82 20.68 -17.10
C GLU A 37 5.64 19.72 -16.22
N ILE A 38 6.04 20.21 -15.03
CA ILE A 38 6.65 19.40 -13.97
C ILE A 38 5.54 19.03 -12.99
N VAL A 39 5.20 17.76 -12.92
CA VAL A 39 4.32 17.22 -11.87
C VAL A 39 5.21 16.70 -10.75
N SER A 40 5.16 17.37 -9.59
CA SER A 40 5.77 16.91 -8.35
C SER A 40 4.70 16.28 -7.46
N ASN A 41 5.00 15.12 -6.89
CA ASN A 41 4.13 14.44 -5.95
C ASN A 41 4.81 14.40 -4.58
N SER A 42 4.09 14.82 -3.55
CA SER A 42 4.49 14.69 -2.16
C SER A 42 3.58 13.70 -1.45
N TYR A 43 4.16 12.91 -0.55
CA TYR A 43 3.46 11.90 0.23
C TYR A 43 3.45 12.37 1.68
N ASN A 44 2.38 13.05 2.05
CA ASN A 44 2.25 13.62 3.39
C ASN A 44 1.52 12.64 4.29
N PHE A 45 2.06 12.43 5.50
CA PHE A 45 1.40 11.63 6.52
C PHE A 45 -0.02 12.15 6.78
N MET A 46 -1.01 11.26 6.73
CA MET A 46 -2.40 11.58 7.03
C MET A 46 -2.83 10.95 8.35
N CYS A 47 -2.73 9.63 8.48
CA CYS A 47 -3.13 8.92 9.69
C CYS A 47 -2.51 7.53 9.76
N TYR A 48 -2.66 6.90 10.93
CA TYR A 48 -2.47 5.47 11.12
C TYR A 48 -3.85 4.80 11.12
N THR A 49 -3.98 3.67 10.42
CA THR A 49 -5.20 2.86 10.46
C THR A 49 -4.93 1.56 11.20
N TYR A 50 -5.67 1.32 12.28
CA TYR A 50 -5.77 0.02 12.93
C TYR A 50 -6.83 -0.82 12.22
N ILE A 51 -6.53 -2.09 11.93
CA ILE A 51 -7.46 -3.04 11.33
C ILE A 51 -7.52 -4.29 12.21
N ASN A 52 -8.72 -4.64 12.68
CA ASN A 52 -8.98 -5.95 13.25
C ASN A 52 -9.15 -6.97 12.11
N MET A 53 -8.22 -7.93 12.01
CA MET A 53 -8.20 -8.89 10.90
C MET A 53 -9.32 -9.93 10.95
N GLN A 54 -10.03 -10.09 12.07
CA GLN A 54 -11.18 -10.99 12.16
C GLN A 54 -12.47 -10.29 11.77
N THR A 55 -12.71 -9.09 12.30
CA THR A 55 -13.97 -8.37 12.11
C THR A 55 -13.95 -7.39 10.94
N LYS A 56 -12.77 -7.06 10.40
CA LYS A 56 -12.53 -5.99 9.41
C LYS A 56 -12.89 -4.59 9.88
N GLN A 57 -13.28 -4.47 11.14
CA GLN A 57 -13.49 -3.18 11.77
C GLN A 57 -12.16 -2.46 11.91
N SER A 58 -12.16 -1.21 11.51
CA SER A 58 -10.99 -0.36 11.38
C SER A 58 -11.22 0.98 12.05
N GLN A 59 -10.14 1.59 12.53
CA GLN A 59 -10.15 2.89 13.18
C GLN A 59 -8.92 3.68 12.78
N ASP A 60 -9.10 4.96 12.46
CA ASP A 60 -7.97 5.86 12.20
C ASP A 60 -7.51 6.57 13.47
N TYR A 61 -6.21 6.86 13.52
CA TYR A 61 -5.50 7.54 14.61
C TYR A 61 -4.54 8.57 14.01
N LEU A 62 -4.46 9.76 14.61
CA LEU A 62 -3.55 10.81 14.14
C LEU A 62 -2.11 10.65 14.67
N ASN A 63 -1.93 9.91 15.76
CA ASN A 63 -0.65 9.72 16.43
C ASN A 63 -0.41 8.24 16.73
N PHE A 64 0.83 7.76 16.55
CA PHE A 64 1.22 6.40 16.89
C PHE A 64 1.57 6.27 18.38
N SER A 65 0.54 6.26 19.22
CA SER A 65 0.65 6.25 20.69
C SER A 65 -0.43 5.38 21.33
N ASP A 66 -0.12 4.79 22.47
CA ASP A 66 -1.05 4.03 23.31
C ASP A 66 -1.98 4.96 24.12
N THR A 67 -1.84 6.28 23.98
CA THR A 67 -2.79 7.27 24.51
C THR A 67 -3.68 7.87 23.42
N ALA A 68 -3.43 7.55 22.15
CA ALA A 68 -4.19 8.11 21.04
C ALA A 68 -5.65 7.62 21.06
N GLN A 69 -6.57 8.52 20.75
CA GLN A 69 -7.99 8.22 20.60
C GLN A 69 -8.32 8.01 19.11
N PRO A 70 -9.22 7.07 18.77
CA PRO A 70 -9.66 6.89 17.40
C PRO A 70 -10.44 8.12 16.94
N VAL A 71 -10.27 8.50 15.67
CA VAL A 71 -11.01 9.62 15.05
C VAL A 71 -12.10 9.16 14.08
N SER A 72 -12.08 7.88 13.73
CA SER A 72 -13.06 7.24 12.84
C SER A 72 -13.30 5.78 13.25
N ASN A 73 -14.40 5.22 12.79
CA ASN A 73 -14.75 3.81 12.94
C ASN A 73 -15.48 3.35 11.68
N PHE A 74 -14.93 2.37 10.98
CA PHE A 74 -15.45 1.93 9.68
C PHE A 74 -15.10 0.46 9.43
N PHE A 75 -15.77 -0.17 8.46
CA PHE A 75 -15.33 -1.46 7.95
C PHE A 75 -14.47 -1.26 6.72
N VAL A 76 -13.33 -1.93 6.69
CA VAL A 76 -12.48 -1.91 5.50
C VAL A 76 -13.06 -2.85 4.46
N ASP A 77 -13.27 -2.34 3.25
CA ASP A 77 -13.42 -3.19 2.07
C ASP A 77 -12.02 -3.52 1.56
N TYR A 78 -11.75 -4.81 1.35
CA TYR A 78 -10.47 -5.35 0.92
C TYR A 78 -9.92 -4.72 -0.37
N HIS A 79 -10.81 -4.18 -1.21
CA HIS A 79 -10.46 -3.50 -2.44
C HIS A 79 -10.03 -2.03 -2.26
N SER A 80 -10.15 -1.49 -1.06
CA SER A 80 -10.02 -0.05 -0.81
C SER A 80 -8.68 0.39 -0.20
N PHE A 81 -7.74 -0.53 0.04
CA PHE A 81 -6.51 -0.21 0.77
C PHE A 81 -5.29 0.05 -0.11
N GLY A 82 -5.19 1.28 -0.62
CA GLY A 82 -4.10 1.69 -1.50
C GLY A 82 -4.18 0.99 -2.86
N ASN A 83 -3.34 1.41 -3.81
CA ASN A 83 -3.30 0.87 -5.17
C ASN A 83 -2.85 -0.61 -5.27
N GLY A 84 -2.93 -1.37 -4.18
CA GLY A 84 -2.64 -2.79 -4.11
C GLY A 84 -3.67 -3.48 -3.24
N ASN A 85 -4.10 -4.66 -3.66
CA ASN A 85 -4.99 -5.57 -2.96
C ASN A 85 -4.31 -6.17 -1.71
N LEU A 86 -3.72 -5.32 -0.85
CA LEU A 86 -2.79 -5.68 0.23
C LEU A 86 -3.38 -6.72 1.19
N LEU A 87 -4.70 -6.68 1.41
CA LEU A 87 -5.42 -7.60 2.26
C LEU A 87 -6.43 -8.47 1.50
N ALA A 88 -6.44 -8.42 0.16
CA ALA A 88 -7.52 -9.04 -0.60
C ALA A 88 -7.53 -10.56 -0.49
N GLU A 89 -8.67 -11.08 -0.06
CA GLU A 89 -8.93 -12.51 -0.01
C GLU A 89 -9.15 -13.11 -1.40
N LYS A 90 -9.57 -12.29 -2.37
CA LYS A 90 -9.76 -12.73 -3.75
C LYS A 90 -8.46 -12.57 -4.50
N ARG A 91 -8.08 -13.63 -5.21
CA ARG A 91 -7.01 -13.60 -6.20
C ARG A 91 -7.31 -12.48 -7.20
N ASP A 92 -6.30 -11.68 -7.53
CA ASP A 92 -6.38 -10.78 -8.67
C ASP A 92 -6.81 -11.59 -9.90
N SER A 93 -7.59 -10.99 -10.80
CA SER A 93 -8.02 -11.66 -12.05
C SER A 93 -6.86 -12.38 -12.71
N ASP A 94 -7.08 -13.64 -13.14
CA ASP A 94 -6.05 -14.46 -13.77
C ASP A 94 -5.29 -13.68 -14.86
N TRP A 95 -3.96 -13.76 -14.83
CA TRP A 95 -3.11 -13.09 -15.81
C TRP A 95 -3.39 -13.57 -17.23
N LYS A 96 -3.58 -12.59 -18.14
CA LYS A 96 -3.92 -12.85 -19.55
C LYS A 96 -2.84 -12.39 -20.54
N GLY A 97 -1.63 -12.08 -20.08
CA GLY A 97 -0.55 -11.63 -20.96
C GLY A 97 0.81 -12.24 -20.65
N ASN A 98 1.86 -11.62 -21.19
CA ASN A 98 3.19 -12.21 -21.26
C ASN A 98 3.94 -12.07 -19.93
N ILE A 99 4.75 -13.08 -19.62
CA ILE A 99 5.56 -13.15 -18.41
C ILE A 99 7.00 -13.46 -18.81
N SER A 100 7.95 -12.71 -18.26
CA SER A 100 9.37 -12.94 -18.49
C SER A 100 10.18 -12.66 -17.22
N TRP A 101 11.28 -13.38 -17.05
CA TRP A 101 12.22 -13.09 -15.99
C TRP A 101 13.20 -12.02 -16.45
N LEU A 102 13.44 -11.05 -15.58
CA LEU A 102 14.54 -10.11 -15.73
C LEU A 102 15.72 -10.61 -14.88
N PRO A 103 16.96 -10.13 -15.15
CA PRO A 103 18.09 -10.44 -14.31
C PRO A 103 17.82 -10.07 -12.85
N ASP A 104 18.32 -10.88 -11.91
CA ASP A 104 18.26 -10.57 -10.49
C ASP A 104 18.91 -9.20 -10.18
N THR A 105 18.51 -8.58 -9.07
CA THR A 105 19.11 -7.32 -8.59
C THR A 105 19.36 -7.37 -7.08
N VAL A 106 20.20 -6.45 -6.59
CA VAL A 106 20.46 -6.26 -5.16
C VAL A 106 20.15 -4.82 -4.79
N GLU A 107 19.22 -4.61 -3.86
CA GLU A 107 18.92 -3.29 -3.28
C GLU A 107 18.98 -3.42 -1.76
N ASN A 108 19.68 -2.51 -1.07
CA ASN A 108 19.84 -2.53 0.39
C ASN A 108 20.30 -3.89 0.96
N ASN A 109 21.27 -4.53 0.32
CA ASN A 109 21.80 -5.87 0.67
C ASN A 109 20.77 -7.02 0.57
N ILE A 110 19.60 -6.79 -0.01
CA ILE A 110 18.60 -7.82 -0.28
C ILE A 110 18.65 -8.17 -1.77
N ARG A 111 18.73 -9.47 -2.08
CA ARG A 111 18.70 -9.97 -3.47
C ARG A 111 17.26 -10.25 -3.87
N TYR A 112 16.83 -9.62 -4.95
CA TYR A 112 15.50 -9.80 -5.53
C TYR A 112 15.57 -10.54 -6.86
N LYS A 113 14.66 -11.50 -7.04
CA LYS A 113 14.29 -11.95 -8.39
C LYS A 113 13.33 -10.95 -8.99
N ARG A 114 13.44 -10.68 -10.29
CA ARG A 114 12.58 -9.70 -10.96
C ARG A 114 11.72 -10.36 -12.03
N LEU A 115 10.41 -10.17 -11.90
CA LEU A 115 9.42 -10.73 -12.80
C LEU A 115 8.75 -9.61 -13.58
N HIS A 116 8.91 -9.61 -14.90
CA HIS A 116 8.24 -8.68 -15.80
C HIS A 116 6.97 -9.28 -16.37
N MET A 117 5.91 -8.48 -16.37
CA MET A 117 4.55 -8.91 -16.62
C MET A 117 3.79 -7.87 -17.41
N ILE A 118 3.07 -8.31 -18.45
CA ILE A 118 2.22 -7.42 -19.25
C ILE A 118 0.79 -7.90 -19.10
N ASN A 119 -0.06 -7.09 -18.49
CA ASN A 119 -1.49 -7.37 -18.34
C ASN A 119 -2.28 -6.65 -19.41
N LYS A 120 -3.24 -7.35 -20.01
CA LYS A 120 -4.17 -6.75 -20.98
C LYS A 120 -5.45 -6.34 -20.25
N TYR A 121 -5.67 -5.05 -20.07
CA TYR A 121 -6.93 -4.50 -19.58
C TYR A 121 -7.77 -3.98 -20.74
N LYS A 122 -9.05 -3.67 -20.48
CA LYS A 122 -9.95 -3.11 -21.50
C LYS A 122 -9.43 -1.77 -22.04
N ASP A 123 -8.79 -0.98 -21.17
CA ASP A 123 -8.34 0.36 -21.52
C ASP A 123 -6.94 0.38 -22.17
N GLY A 124 -6.22 -0.75 -22.15
CA GLY A 124 -4.87 -0.86 -22.68
C GLY A 124 -3.99 -1.84 -21.88
N PRO A 125 -2.78 -2.16 -22.36
CA PRO A 125 -1.85 -2.95 -21.57
C PRO A 125 -1.34 -2.15 -20.38
N ALA A 126 -1.08 -2.82 -19.27
CA ALA A 126 -0.24 -2.28 -18.19
C ALA A 126 0.91 -3.23 -17.92
N GLU A 127 2.09 -2.66 -17.75
CA GLU A 127 3.31 -3.42 -17.50
C GLU A 127 3.65 -3.37 -16.03
N PHE A 128 4.10 -4.48 -15.46
CA PHE A 128 4.51 -4.61 -14.08
C PHE A 128 5.88 -5.27 -14.00
N ILE A 129 6.78 -4.73 -13.20
CA ILE A 129 7.98 -5.43 -12.73
C ILE A 129 7.82 -5.68 -11.24
N TYR A 130 7.65 -6.94 -10.86
CA TYR A 130 7.62 -7.37 -9.47
C TYR A 130 9.02 -7.73 -8.99
N TYR A 131 9.33 -7.31 -7.77
CA TYR A 131 10.52 -7.65 -7.02
C TYR A 131 10.14 -8.70 -5.98
N LEU A 132 10.70 -9.89 -6.14
CA LEU A 132 10.39 -11.05 -5.32
C LEU A 132 11.54 -11.33 -4.37
N ASP A 133 11.27 -11.25 -3.07
CA ASP A 133 12.19 -11.68 -2.03
C ASP A 133 11.88 -13.14 -1.65
N CYS A 134 12.79 -14.05 -1.98
CA CYS A 134 12.65 -15.48 -1.69
C CYS A 134 13.21 -15.90 -0.33
N LYS A 135 13.73 -14.94 0.45
CA LYS A 135 14.17 -15.14 1.84
C LYS A 135 13.25 -14.46 2.84
N SER A 136 12.37 -13.56 2.38
CA SER A 136 11.37 -12.92 3.24
C SER A 136 10.39 -13.96 3.79
N PRO A 137 10.02 -13.89 5.09
CA PRO A 137 8.91 -14.68 5.59
C PRO A 137 7.63 -14.36 4.83
N LYS A 138 6.83 -15.38 4.54
CA LYS A 138 5.49 -15.18 3.99
C LYS A 138 4.64 -14.38 4.95
N THR A 139 3.85 -13.46 4.41
CA THR A 139 2.91 -12.66 5.21
C THR A 139 1.52 -12.74 4.63
N VAL A 140 0.55 -12.26 5.40
CA VAL A 140 -0.84 -12.11 4.94
C VAL A 140 -1.01 -10.94 3.97
N PHE A 141 0.04 -10.15 3.73
CA PHE A 141 0.01 -9.00 2.84
C PHE A 141 0.49 -9.40 1.44
N HIS A 142 -0.29 -9.04 0.43
CA HIS A 142 -0.01 -9.41 -0.95
C HIS A 142 -0.02 -8.18 -1.86
N LEU A 143 1.12 -7.89 -2.51
CA LEU A 143 1.14 -6.93 -3.63
C LEU A 143 0.50 -7.52 -4.88
N SER A 144 0.66 -8.84 -5.08
CA SER A 144 -0.14 -9.61 -6.01
C SER A 144 -0.20 -11.05 -5.56
N ARG A 145 -1.40 -11.47 -5.17
CA ARG A 145 -1.63 -12.83 -4.69
C ARG A 145 -1.36 -13.88 -5.77
N ALA A 146 -1.64 -13.55 -7.03
CA ALA A 146 -1.35 -14.42 -8.16
C ALA A 146 0.17 -14.65 -8.34
N VAL A 147 1.02 -13.64 -8.11
CA VAL A 147 2.48 -13.81 -8.08
C VAL A 147 2.88 -14.75 -6.94
N ASP A 148 2.40 -14.47 -5.74
CA ASP A 148 2.82 -15.16 -4.52
C ASP A 148 2.40 -16.64 -4.51
N GLU A 149 1.25 -16.96 -5.10
CA GLU A 149 0.76 -18.34 -5.28
C GLU A 149 1.54 -19.08 -6.37
N LYS A 150 1.89 -18.41 -7.47
CA LYS A 150 2.68 -19.01 -8.56
C LYS A 150 4.13 -19.27 -8.15
N TYR A 151 4.68 -18.43 -7.28
CA TYR A 151 6.04 -18.54 -6.75
C TYR A 151 5.99 -18.67 -5.22
N PRO A 152 5.55 -19.83 -4.69
CA PRO A 152 5.27 -20.02 -3.27
C PRO A 152 6.49 -19.89 -2.36
N GLN A 153 7.70 -19.92 -2.91
CA GLN A 153 8.95 -19.71 -2.20
C GLN A 153 9.39 -18.23 -2.15
N CYS A 154 8.66 -17.31 -2.77
CA CYS A 154 9.00 -15.88 -2.79
C CYS A 154 7.80 -14.99 -2.45
N GLN A 155 8.06 -13.83 -1.87
CA GLN A 155 7.04 -12.80 -1.60
C GLN A 155 7.28 -11.61 -2.53
N ALA A 156 6.24 -11.16 -3.23
CA ALA A 156 6.26 -9.88 -3.91
C ALA A 156 6.24 -8.75 -2.88
N VAL A 157 7.34 -8.00 -2.79
CA VAL A 157 7.53 -6.93 -1.79
C VAL A 157 7.59 -5.53 -2.40
N LYS A 158 7.82 -5.46 -3.71
CA LYS A 158 7.79 -4.22 -4.48
C LYS A 158 7.30 -4.48 -5.89
N PHE A 159 6.58 -3.54 -6.49
CA PHE A 159 6.33 -3.53 -7.92
C PHE A 159 6.50 -2.14 -8.52
N ILE A 160 6.87 -2.12 -9.79
CA ILE A 160 6.84 -0.93 -10.65
C ILE A 160 5.78 -1.19 -11.71
N ASN A 161 4.86 -0.25 -11.92
CA ASN A 161 3.83 -0.31 -12.93
C ASN A 161 3.95 0.85 -13.92
N TRP A 162 3.77 0.54 -15.20
CA TRP A 162 3.56 1.51 -16.27
C TRP A 162 2.13 1.40 -16.76
N SER A 163 1.36 2.47 -16.57
CA SER A 163 0.04 2.59 -17.17
C SER A 163 0.15 3.32 -18.50
N HIS A 164 -0.16 2.63 -19.60
CA HIS A 164 -0.25 3.22 -20.94
C HIS A 164 -1.58 3.95 -21.17
N THR A 165 -2.44 4.03 -20.15
CA THR A 165 -3.78 4.63 -20.22
C THR A 165 -3.92 5.83 -19.29
N SER A 166 -3.04 5.94 -18.30
CA SER A 166 -2.92 7.08 -17.40
C SER A 166 -1.72 7.89 -17.81
N PHE A 167 -1.97 8.99 -18.51
CA PHE A 167 -0.93 9.93 -18.90
C PHE A 167 -0.93 11.10 -17.92
N VAL A 168 0.27 11.63 -17.64
CA VAL A 168 0.33 13.03 -17.22
C VAL A 168 -0.09 13.92 -18.40
N ASN A 169 -0.55 15.14 -18.12
CA ASN A 169 -0.94 16.14 -19.13
C ASN A 169 0.07 16.32 -20.29
N SER A 170 1.34 15.96 -20.07
CA SER A 170 2.40 15.95 -21.10
C SER A 170 2.40 14.73 -22.04
N GLY A 171 1.37 13.86 -22.00
CA GLY A 171 1.24 12.69 -22.88
C GLY A 171 2.21 11.55 -22.56
N LYS A 172 2.88 11.59 -21.40
CA LYS A 172 3.82 10.54 -20.96
C LYS A 172 3.15 9.56 -20.00
N PRO A 173 3.48 8.25 -20.08
CA PRO A 173 2.90 7.25 -19.20
C PRO A 173 3.31 7.51 -17.75
N LEU A 174 2.36 7.32 -16.84
CA LEU A 174 2.57 7.45 -15.41
C LEU A 174 3.25 6.19 -14.85
N ILE A 175 4.32 6.36 -14.08
CA ILE A 175 5.02 5.27 -13.41
C ILE A 175 4.61 5.23 -11.94
N TRP A 176 4.09 4.09 -11.50
CA TRP A 176 3.80 3.82 -10.09
C TRP A 176 4.83 2.86 -9.52
N VAL A 177 5.34 3.17 -8.35
CA VAL A 177 6.15 2.25 -7.55
C VAL A 177 5.44 2.04 -6.23
N HIS A 178 5.17 0.79 -5.90
CA HIS A 178 4.59 0.40 -4.61
C HIS A 178 5.52 -0.58 -3.93
N GLU A 179 5.90 -0.26 -2.70
CA GLU A 179 6.73 -1.08 -1.83
C GLU A 179 6.01 -1.35 -0.51
N ILE A 180 6.02 -2.61 -0.06
CA ILE A 180 5.63 -3.00 1.28
C ILE A 180 6.87 -3.00 2.15
N ASN A 181 6.85 -2.18 3.21
CA ASN A 181 7.87 -2.23 4.24
C ASN A 181 7.26 -2.75 5.56
N LEU A 182 7.60 -4.00 5.89
CA LEU A 182 7.27 -4.59 7.19
C LEU A 182 8.22 -4.02 8.23
N VAL A 183 7.72 -3.08 9.02
CA VAL A 183 8.54 -2.19 9.85
C VAL A 183 9.40 -2.96 10.86
N ASN A 184 8.96 -4.14 11.32
CA ASN A 184 9.77 -5.03 12.15
C ASN A 184 9.29 -6.48 12.08
N LYS A 185 10.25 -7.44 12.11
CA LYS A 185 9.94 -8.87 12.28
C LYS A 185 9.36 -9.21 13.67
N LYS A 186 9.59 -8.34 14.66
CA LYS A 186 9.06 -8.45 16.03
C LYS A 186 8.72 -7.05 16.56
N LEU A 187 7.52 -6.89 17.10
CA LEU A 187 7.09 -5.64 17.74
C LEU A 187 7.92 -5.37 19.01
N SER A 188 8.34 -4.13 19.18
CA SER A 188 8.90 -3.60 20.44
C SER A 188 7.85 -3.58 21.55
N GLN A 189 8.28 -3.45 22.81
CA GLN A 189 7.35 -3.33 23.95
C GLN A 189 6.43 -2.11 23.83
N LYS A 190 6.92 -1.00 23.26
CA LYS A 190 6.10 0.19 23.01
C LYS A 190 5.01 -0.10 21.97
N GLU A 191 5.37 -0.71 20.83
CA GLU A 191 4.42 -1.09 19.80
C GLU A 191 3.37 -2.09 20.34
N ILE A 192 3.78 -3.07 21.14
CA ILE A 192 2.85 -4.03 21.78
C ILE A 192 1.80 -3.30 22.63
N LYS A 193 2.19 -2.27 23.40
CA LYS A 193 1.24 -1.46 24.18
C LYS A 193 0.25 -0.72 23.29
N ILE A 194 0.72 -0.12 22.18
CA ILE A 194 -0.13 0.54 21.19
C ILE A 194 -1.15 -0.44 20.63
N PHE A 195 -0.71 -1.62 20.17
CA PHE A 195 -1.60 -2.67 19.67
C PHE A 195 -2.66 -3.09 20.70
N LYS A 196 -2.27 -3.31 21.95
CA LYS A 196 -3.20 -3.69 23.02
C LYS A 196 -4.23 -2.59 23.28
N GLN A 197 -3.81 -1.33 23.35
CA GLN A 197 -4.73 -0.23 23.59
C GLN A 197 -5.67 -0.04 22.40
N TRP A 198 -5.17 -0.03 21.17
CA TRP A 198 -6.01 0.19 19.99
C TRP A 198 -7.00 -0.95 19.76
N LYS A 199 -6.61 -2.19 20.09
CA LYS A 199 -7.55 -3.32 20.16
C LYS A 199 -8.66 -3.07 21.17
N ARG A 200 -8.33 -2.62 22.38
CA ARG A 200 -9.32 -2.27 23.40
C ARG A 200 -10.23 -1.12 22.94
N ASN A 201 -9.68 -0.08 22.33
CA ASN A 201 -10.45 1.02 21.75
C ASN A 201 -11.45 0.53 20.70
N SER A 202 -11.04 -0.41 19.84
CA SER A 202 -11.94 -0.97 18.80
C SER A 202 -13.12 -1.74 19.38
N GLN A 203 -12.92 -2.41 20.53
CA GLN A 203 -13.96 -3.19 21.21
C GLN A 203 -14.92 -2.32 22.04
N LEU A 204 -14.43 -1.20 22.57
CA LEU A 204 -15.19 -0.30 23.46
C LEU A 204 -15.67 0.96 22.76
N THR A 205 -15.44 1.09 21.45
CA THR A 205 -15.74 2.30 20.70
C THR A 205 -17.22 2.63 20.74
N LYS A 206 -17.53 3.92 20.90
CA LYS A 206 -18.88 4.49 20.74
C LYS A 206 -19.00 5.33 19.47
N LEU A 207 -17.93 5.40 18.66
CA LEU A 207 -17.96 6.12 17.40
C LEU A 207 -18.92 5.43 16.42
N PRO A 208 -19.75 6.19 15.70
CA PRO A 208 -20.63 5.63 14.68
C PRO A 208 -19.81 4.98 13.58
N ILE A 209 -20.36 3.91 13.00
CA ILE A 209 -19.78 3.28 11.82
C ILE A 209 -20.05 4.20 10.62
N ILE A 210 -18.99 4.62 9.94
CA ILE A 210 -19.04 5.44 8.73
C ILE A 210 -18.41 4.70 7.55
N SER A 211 -18.58 5.23 6.33
CA SER A 211 -17.88 4.69 5.16
C SER A 211 -16.39 5.01 5.21
N ASN A 212 -15.57 4.21 4.50
CA ASN A 212 -14.14 4.46 4.35
C ASN A 212 -13.85 5.83 3.70
N GLU A 213 -14.69 6.26 2.76
CA GLU A 213 -14.60 7.60 2.16
C GLU A 213 -14.80 8.70 3.21
N SER A 214 -15.84 8.58 4.04
CA SER A 214 -16.11 9.53 5.12
C SER A 214 -15.00 9.52 6.17
N ALA A 215 -14.43 8.36 6.50
CA ALA A 215 -13.28 8.25 7.40
C ALA A 215 -12.05 8.97 6.83
N THR A 216 -11.77 8.78 5.54
CA THR A 216 -10.69 9.46 4.83
C THR A 216 -10.87 10.99 4.84
N LYS A 217 -12.07 11.48 4.53
CA LYS A 217 -12.40 12.92 4.61
C LYS A 217 -12.20 13.47 6.02
N ALA A 218 -12.65 12.75 7.03
CA ALA A 218 -12.55 13.15 8.43
C ALA A 218 -11.10 13.14 8.96
N ALA A 219 -10.25 12.26 8.45
CA ALA A 219 -8.81 12.29 8.74
C ALA A 219 -8.14 13.49 8.06
N PHE A 220 -8.46 13.74 6.79
CA PHE A 220 -7.90 14.85 6.01
C PHE A 220 -8.20 16.23 6.63
N GLN A 221 -9.45 16.45 7.08
CA GLN A 221 -9.85 17.70 7.75
C GLN A 221 -9.14 17.97 9.08
N ARG A 222 -8.47 16.96 9.65
CA ARG A 222 -7.74 17.05 10.93
C ARG A 222 -6.23 17.01 10.74
N MET A 223 -5.75 17.02 9.50
CA MET A 223 -4.34 17.22 9.21
C MET A 223 -3.94 18.64 9.62
N PRO A 224 -2.78 18.80 10.29
CA PRO A 224 -2.24 20.10 10.67
C PRO A 224 -1.83 20.95 9.46
#